data_AF-A0A1W1UA36-F1
#
_entry.id   AF-A0A1W1UA36-F1
#
_cell.length_a   1.000
_cell.length_b   1.000
_cell.length_c   1.000
_cell.angle_alpha   90.00
_cell.angle_beta   90.00
_cell.angle_gamma   90.00
#
_symmetry.space_group_name_H-M   'P 1'
#
loop_
_entity.id
_entity.type
_entity.pdbx_description
1 polymer ?
#
loop_
_entity_poly.entity_id
_entity_poly.type
_entity_poly.pdbx_seq_one_letter_code
_entity_poly.pdbx_strand_id
1 'polypeptide(L)'
;MRTGIFAAVTIALVTQAPAAFASQLSWEAIRQGDTGREVYTLQYLLREAGLTVSIDGIFGTDTDARVRDFQRAKGLTVDGVVGGNTWEALIKTVRQGDNNNAVRAVQDQLRSGYGYASVTVDGIFGSGTDTAVRDFQTKRELGADGIVGLNTWHALVNGSGTVGTGTGGTTATLASQILSNGRITLGTSSDTTGGNPKQNMVDTSNGLPVKRGCATNANCGLTTTLKRSMLEGMLKVANTGTIYITSIAGGKHSANSDHYAGLAFDIGIWNGTSLSSPNSAHTAARNACIAAGSDPSQTFDAYHDPTGGHKNHVHCAWN
;
A
#
# COMPACT_ATOMS: atom_id res chain seq x y z
N MET A 1 -51.60 46.13 -26.53
CA MET A 1 -51.52 45.06 -25.51
C MET A 1 -50.60 43.98 -26.06
N ARG A 2 -49.36 43.88 -25.55
CA ARG A 2 -48.37 42.88 -26.00
C ARG A 2 -48.21 41.84 -24.90
N THR A 3 -48.66 40.62 -25.18
CA THR A 3 -48.52 39.42 -24.36
C THR A 3 -47.07 38.94 -24.39
N GLY A 4 -46.41 38.93 -23.23
CA GLY A 4 -45.06 38.38 -23.06
C GLY A 4 -45.14 36.92 -22.61
N ILE A 5 -44.55 36.02 -23.41
CA ILE A 5 -44.38 34.59 -23.08
C ILE A 5 -43.09 34.47 -22.25
N PHE A 6 -43.23 34.09 -20.97
CA PHE A 6 -42.09 33.70 -20.15
C PHE A 6 -41.74 32.23 -20.43
N ALA A 7 -40.60 31.99 -21.07
CA ALA A 7 -40.01 30.66 -21.19
C ALA A 7 -39.32 30.30 -19.87
N ALA A 8 -39.79 29.24 -19.20
CA ALA A 8 -39.15 28.69 -18.02
C ALA A 8 -37.87 27.95 -18.43
N VAL A 9 -36.72 28.50 -18.04
CA VAL A 9 -35.42 27.83 -18.17
C VAL A 9 -35.26 26.90 -16.97
N THR A 10 -35.31 25.59 -17.22
CA THR A 10 -34.95 24.57 -16.23
C THR A 10 -33.43 24.50 -16.10
N ILE A 11 -32.89 25.03 -15.00
CA ILE A 11 -31.48 24.84 -14.62
C ILE A 11 -31.33 23.41 -14.10
N ALA A 12 -30.74 22.53 -14.90
CA ALA A 12 -30.31 21.22 -14.42
C ALA A 12 -29.13 21.41 -13.46
N LEU A 13 -29.35 21.15 -12.17
CA LEU A 13 -28.29 21.04 -11.17
C LEU A 13 -27.48 19.77 -11.48
N VAL A 14 -26.31 19.95 -12.11
CA VAL A 14 -25.31 18.89 -12.20
C VAL A 14 -24.71 18.72 -10.80
N THR A 15 -25.14 17.69 -10.08
CA THR A 15 -24.48 17.29 -8.83
C THR A 15 -23.12 16.68 -9.18
N GLN A 16 -22.08 17.52 -9.19
CA GLN A 16 -20.72 17.04 -9.29
C GLN A 16 -20.40 16.26 -8.00
N ALA A 17 -20.18 14.94 -8.13
CA ALA A 17 -19.71 14.13 -7.02
C ALA A 17 -18.38 14.72 -6.50
N PRO A 18 -18.17 14.80 -5.17
CA PRO A 18 -16.90 15.26 -4.65
C PRO A 18 -15.80 14.33 -5.16
N ALA A 19 -14.74 14.89 -5.73
CA ALA A 19 -13.54 14.15 -6.07
C ALA A 19 -13.02 13.47 -4.79
N ALA A 20 -13.08 12.15 -4.75
CA ALA A 20 -12.47 11.36 -3.68
C ALA A 20 -10.95 11.45 -3.84
N PHE A 21 -10.33 12.40 -3.15
CA PHE A 21 -8.88 12.43 -3.01
C PHE A 21 -8.45 11.21 -2.20
N ALA A 22 -7.86 10.21 -2.86
CA ALA A 22 -7.05 9.19 -2.22
C ALA A 22 -5.71 9.84 -1.85
N SER A 23 -5.39 9.94 -0.56
CA SER A 23 -4.10 10.49 -0.11
C SER A 23 -3.02 9.41 -0.23
N GLN A 24 -2.33 9.41 -1.37
CA GLN A 24 -1.01 8.78 -1.49
C GLN A 24 -0.06 9.49 -0.50
N LEU A 25 0.84 8.76 0.15
CA LEU A 25 1.95 9.39 0.88
C LEU A 25 2.69 10.32 -0.08
N SER A 26 2.62 11.63 0.17
CA SER A 26 3.31 12.61 -0.65
C SER A 26 4.78 12.61 -0.28
N TRP A 27 5.63 12.14 -1.18
CA TRP A 27 7.06 12.30 -1.05
C TRP A 27 7.45 13.64 -1.65
N GLU A 28 8.27 14.42 -0.94
CA GLU A 28 8.90 15.58 -1.55
C GLU A 28 9.85 15.07 -2.64
N ALA A 29 9.59 15.49 -3.88
CA ALA A 29 10.34 15.01 -5.02
C ALA A 29 11.69 15.73 -5.07
N ILE A 30 12.77 14.95 -5.04
CA ILE A 30 14.13 15.47 -5.21
C ILE A 30 14.69 15.16 -6.59
N ARG A 31 15.59 16.02 -7.07
CA ARG A 31 16.17 15.99 -8.41
C ARG A 31 17.57 16.62 -8.40
N GLN A 32 18.23 16.56 -9.55
CA GLN A 32 19.54 17.17 -9.74
C GLN A 32 19.54 18.66 -9.33
N GLY A 33 20.54 19.02 -8.51
CA GLY A 33 20.68 20.34 -7.91
C GLY A 33 20.25 20.43 -6.44
N ASP A 34 19.42 19.49 -5.97
CA ASP A 34 19.02 19.43 -4.57
C ASP A 34 20.17 18.95 -3.67
N THR A 35 20.16 19.36 -2.41
CA THR A 35 21.14 18.96 -1.40
C THR A 35 20.46 18.81 -0.05
N GLY A 36 20.85 17.82 0.74
CA GLY A 36 20.27 17.64 2.07
C GLY A 36 20.27 16.19 2.54
N ARG A 37 19.55 15.92 3.63
CA ARG A 37 19.58 14.62 4.33
C ARG A 37 18.83 13.55 3.54
N GLU A 38 17.76 13.93 2.87
CA GLU A 38 17.04 13.15 1.88
C GLU A 38 17.95 12.70 0.73
N VAL A 39 18.90 13.54 0.29
CA VAL A 39 19.91 13.14 -0.71
C VAL A 39 20.92 12.13 -0.14
N TYR A 40 21.35 12.29 1.12
CA TYR A 40 22.15 11.25 1.81
C TYR A 40 21.38 9.91 1.83
N THR A 41 20.10 9.92 2.20
CA THR A 41 19.25 8.71 2.19
C THR A 41 19.17 8.09 0.81
N LEU A 42 18.92 8.89 -0.23
CA LEU A 42 18.91 8.43 -1.62
C LEU A 42 20.23 7.73 -1.98
N GLN A 43 21.37 8.35 -1.69
CA GLN A 43 22.69 7.83 -2.05
C GLN A 43 22.99 6.49 -1.34
N TYR A 44 22.63 6.36 -0.06
CA TYR A 44 22.71 5.08 0.65
C TYR A 44 21.81 4.00 0.02
N LEU A 45 20.56 4.34 -0.34
CA LEU A 45 19.64 3.38 -0.94
C LEU A 45 20.02 3.00 -2.38
N LEU A 46 20.63 3.91 -3.15
CA LEU A 46 21.22 3.59 -4.45
C LEU A 46 22.39 2.60 -4.28
N ARG A 47 23.25 2.78 -3.27
CA ARG A 47 24.29 1.79 -2.94
C ARG A 47 23.71 0.45 -2.51
N GLU A 48 22.63 0.45 -1.75
CA GLU A 48 21.90 -0.78 -1.40
C GLU A 48 21.36 -1.49 -2.65
N ALA A 49 20.90 -0.73 -3.65
CA ALA A 49 20.47 -1.26 -4.94
C ALA A 49 21.63 -1.71 -5.85
N GLY A 50 22.88 -1.68 -5.37
CA GLY A 50 24.07 -2.11 -6.12
C GLY A 50 24.68 -1.04 -7.02
N LEU A 51 24.22 0.22 -6.92
CA LEU A 51 24.73 1.33 -7.71
C LEU A 51 25.85 2.06 -6.96
N THR A 52 26.97 2.29 -7.63
CA THR A 52 28.07 3.05 -7.04
C THR A 52 27.79 4.55 -7.21
N VAL A 53 27.72 5.27 -6.08
CA VAL A 53 27.56 6.73 -6.02
C VAL A 53 28.27 7.26 -4.78
N SER A 54 28.79 8.49 -4.81
CA SER A 54 29.30 9.16 -3.60
C SER A 54 28.18 9.41 -2.59
N ILE A 55 28.51 9.44 -1.30
CA ILE A 55 27.58 9.83 -0.23
C ILE A 55 28.08 11.15 0.33
N ASP A 56 27.55 12.23 -0.21
CA ASP A 56 27.95 13.61 0.10
C ASP A 56 26.74 14.53 0.35
N GLY A 57 25.52 14.02 0.18
CA GLY A 57 24.29 14.78 0.30
C GLY A 57 24.04 15.76 -0.85
N ILE A 58 24.75 15.60 -1.97
CA ILE A 58 24.62 16.45 -3.15
C ILE A 58 24.02 15.64 -4.30
N PHE A 59 22.87 16.10 -4.83
CA PHE A 59 22.24 15.48 -5.99
C PHE A 59 22.91 16.04 -7.25
N GLY A 60 24.17 15.66 -7.45
CA GLY A 60 24.98 16.01 -8.62
C GLY A 60 24.66 15.15 -9.85
N THR A 61 25.46 15.33 -10.90
CA THR A 61 25.32 14.61 -12.18
C THR A 61 25.49 13.10 -12.04
N ASP A 62 26.37 12.63 -11.16
CA ASP A 62 26.53 11.18 -10.93
C ASP A 62 25.31 10.58 -10.19
N THR A 63 24.75 11.30 -9.21
CA THR A 63 23.50 10.89 -8.52
C THR A 63 22.33 10.80 -9.52
N ASP A 64 22.16 11.80 -10.40
CA ASP A 64 21.13 11.77 -11.46
C ASP A 64 21.30 10.57 -12.40
N ALA A 65 22.52 10.30 -12.85
CA ALA A 65 22.81 9.15 -13.68
C ALA A 65 22.39 7.83 -12.98
N ARG A 66 22.71 7.67 -11.69
CA ARG A 66 22.31 6.48 -10.93
C ARG A 66 20.81 6.38 -10.70
N VAL A 67 20.12 7.49 -10.47
CA VAL A 67 18.65 7.49 -10.36
C VAL A 67 18.01 7.02 -11.66
N ARG A 68 18.48 7.51 -12.81
CA ARG A 68 17.96 7.09 -14.12
C ARG A 68 18.24 5.61 -14.40
N ASP A 69 19.42 5.12 -14.03
CA ASP A 69 19.76 3.69 -14.14
C ASP A 69 18.84 2.83 -13.26
N PHE A 70 18.60 3.26 -12.03
CA PHE A 70 17.67 2.62 -11.11
C PHE A 70 16.24 2.58 -11.67
N GLN A 71 15.72 3.74 -12.12
CA GLN A 71 14.39 3.85 -12.71
C GLN A 71 14.23 2.90 -13.90
N ARG A 72 15.22 2.86 -14.79
CA ARG A 72 15.23 1.94 -15.95
C ARG A 72 15.21 0.47 -15.50
N ALA A 73 16.04 0.11 -14.52
CA ALA A 73 16.11 -1.26 -13.99
C ALA A 73 14.80 -1.70 -13.28
N LYS A 74 14.01 -0.75 -12.78
CA LYS A 74 12.72 -1.01 -12.10
C LYS A 74 11.49 -0.82 -13.00
N GLY A 75 11.67 -0.46 -14.27
CA GLY A 75 10.55 -0.20 -15.18
C GLY A 75 9.73 1.05 -14.82
N LEU A 76 10.36 2.03 -14.17
CA LEU A 76 9.75 3.32 -13.84
C LEU A 76 9.98 4.35 -14.96
N THR A 77 9.24 5.47 -14.93
CA THR A 77 9.55 6.63 -15.76
C THR A 77 10.99 7.09 -15.52
N VAL A 78 11.79 7.19 -16.58
CA VAL A 78 13.23 7.54 -16.50
C VAL A 78 13.42 9.05 -16.63
N ASP A 79 12.95 9.80 -15.64
CA ASP A 79 12.97 11.27 -15.62
C ASP A 79 14.08 11.85 -14.73
N GLY A 80 14.76 11.03 -13.93
CA GLY A 80 15.77 11.46 -12.95
C GLY A 80 15.17 12.11 -11.70
N VAL A 81 13.84 12.10 -11.57
CA VAL A 81 13.13 12.66 -10.42
C VAL A 81 12.80 11.54 -9.43
N VAL A 82 13.23 11.72 -8.19
CA VAL A 82 12.94 10.78 -7.10
C VAL A 82 11.63 11.20 -6.43
N GLY A 83 10.52 10.92 -7.13
CA GLY A 83 9.16 11.05 -6.59
C GLY A 83 8.69 9.79 -5.86
N GLY A 84 7.42 9.75 -5.47
CA GLY A 84 6.88 8.66 -4.64
C GLY A 84 7.10 7.25 -5.20
N ASN A 85 6.89 7.04 -6.51
CA ASN A 85 7.14 5.74 -7.13
C ASN A 85 8.61 5.31 -7.05
N THR A 86 9.54 6.26 -7.21
CA THR A 86 10.98 6.00 -7.12
C THR A 86 11.38 5.71 -5.67
N TRP A 87 10.88 6.49 -4.71
CA TRP A 87 11.12 6.27 -3.28
C TRP A 87 10.61 4.90 -2.81
N GLU A 88 9.36 4.56 -3.13
CA GLU A 88 8.77 3.28 -2.74
C GLU A 88 9.51 2.08 -3.35
N ALA A 89 10.09 2.24 -4.55
CA ALA A 89 10.93 1.22 -5.15
C ALA A 89 12.34 1.13 -4.53
N LEU A 90 12.90 2.23 -4.01
CA LEU A 90 14.22 2.30 -3.40
C LEU A 90 14.25 1.77 -1.97
N ILE A 91 13.24 2.10 -1.17
CA ILE A 91 13.26 1.80 0.26
C ILE A 91 13.25 0.30 0.52
N LYS A 92 13.97 -0.09 1.57
CA LYS A 92 14.03 -1.45 2.06
C LYS A 92 13.55 -1.49 3.49
N THR A 93 12.62 -2.38 3.80
CA THR A 93 12.24 -2.62 5.20
C THR A 93 13.45 -3.14 5.95
N VAL A 94 13.84 -2.44 7.02
CA VAL A 94 14.96 -2.83 7.89
C VAL A 94 14.52 -2.91 9.35
N ARG A 95 15.14 -3.82 10.11
CA ARG A 95 14.83 -4.11 11.51
C ARG A 95 16.07 -4.65 12.24
N GLN A 96 15.95 -4.84 13.55
CA GLN A 96 17.03 -5.38 14.36
C GLN A 96 17.62 -6.68 13.78
N GLY A 97 18.95 -6.73 13.68
CA GLY A 97 19.71 -7.83 13.09
C GLY A 97 20.13 -7.59 11.63
N ASP A 98 19.52 -6.64 10.93
CA ASP A 98 19.94 -6.29 9.57
C ASP A 98 21.30 -5.57 9.57
N ASN A 99 22.09 -5.81 8.53
CA ASN A 99 23.38 -5.13 8.32
C ASN A 99 23.56 -4.77 6.83
N ASN A 100 23.31 -3.50 6.46
CA ASN A 100 23.35 -3.07 5.07
C ASN A 100 23.35 -1.52 4.92
N ASN A 101 23.33 -1.01 3.69
CA ASN A 101 23.36 0.44 3.44
C ASN A 101 22.02 1.12 3.75
N ALA A 102 20.89 0.43 3.65
CA ALA A 102 19.61 0.97 4.09
C ALA A 102 19.60 1.22 5.62
N VAL A 103 20.25 0.35 6.41
CA VAL A 103 20.44 0.62 7.85
C VAL A 103 21.29 1.87 8.07
N ARG A 104 22.36 2.09 7.29
CA ARG A 104 23.16 3.33 7.40
C ARG A 104 22.31 4.58 7.11
N ALA A 105 21.41 4.51 6.12
CA ALA A 105 20.47 5.60 5.84
C ALA A 105 19.56 5.90 7.05
N VAL A 106 19.00 4.87 7.70
CA VAL A 106 18.20 5.04 8.92
C VAL A 106 19.01 5.69 10.03
N GLN A 107 20.20 5.14 10.29
CA GLN A 107 21.07 5.62 11.37
C GLN A 107 21.51 7.06 11.14
N ASP A 108 21.84 7.43 9.90
CA ASP A 108 22.20 8.82 9.56
C ASP A 108 21.00 9.77 9.70
N GLN A 109 19.81 9.38 9.26
CA GLN A 109 18.59 10.16 9.47
C GLN A 109 18.30 10.37 10.96
N LEU A 110 18.34 9.31 11.77
CA LEU A 110 18.12 9.42 13.22
C LEU A 110 19.18 10.30 13.88
N ARG A 111 20.47 10.00 13.65
CA ARG A 111 21.57 10.71 14.30
C ARG A 111 21.65 12.17 13.88
N SER A 112 21.71 12.40 12.56
CA SER A 112 22.01 13.70 11.96
C SER A 112 20.76 14.53 11.67
N GLY A 113 19.62 13.90 11.43
CA GLY A 113 18.35 14.56 11.13
C GLY A 113 17.44 14.79 12.35
N TYR A 114 17.47 13.87 13.32
CA TYR A 114 16.54 13.92 14.47
C TYR A 114 17.21 13.94 15.85
N GLY A 115 18.54 14.08 15.90
CA GLY A 115 19.28 14.32 17.14
C GLY A 115 19.50 13.10 18.02
N TYR A 116 19.34 11.88 17.49
CA TYR A 116 19.68 10.63 18.21
C TYR A 116 21.20 10.42 18.27
N ALA A 117 21.91 11.28 18.99
CA ALA A 117 23.37 11.38 18.99
C ALA A 117 24.10 10.08 19.37
N SER A 118 23.46 9.18 20.12
CA SER A 118 24.00 7.88 20.52
C SER A 118 23.96 6.81 19.42
N VAL A 119 23.18 7.02 18.35
CA VAL A 119 23.10 6.08 17.23
C VAL A 119 24.39 6.16 16.43
N THR A 120 25.10 5.03 16.30
CA THR A 120 26.29 4.92 15.44
C THR A 120 25.86 4.62 14.01
N VAL A 121 26.49 5.25 13.02
CA VAL A 121 26.20 5.03 11.58
C VAL A 121 27.15 3.96 11.03
N ASP A 122 27.01 2.73 11.53
CA ASP A 122 27.86 1.57 11.20
C ASP A 122 27.21 0.57 10.24
N GLY A 123 25.94 0.77 9.91
CA GLY A 123 25.14 -0.12 9.07
C GLY A 123 24.58 -1.33 9.80
N ILE A 124 24.81 -1.47 11.11
CA ILE A 124 24.34 -2.59 11.93
C ILE A 124 23.11 -2.14 12.71
N PHE A 125 21.96 -2.77 12.44
CA PHE A 125 20.73 -2.48 13.17
C PHE A 125 20.76 -3.22 14.52
N GLY A 126 21.57 -2.71 15.44
CA GLY A 126 21.69 -3.21 16.81
C GLY A 126 20.60 -2.66 17.74
N SER A 127 20.71 -3.01 19.03
CA SER A 127 19.76 -2.58 20.07
C SER A 127 19.67 -1.05 20.22
N GLY A 128 20.78 -0.33 20.02
CA GLY A 128 20.80 1.12 20.04
C GLY A 128 19.97 1.74 18.90
N THR A 129 20.05 1.15 17.69
CA THR A 129 19.23 1.58 16.55
C THR A 129 17.76 1.21 16.76
N ASP A 130 17.43 0.01 17.26
CA ASP A 130 16.05 -0.39 17.58
C ASP A 130 15.41 0.57 18.60
N THR A 131 16.12 0.88 19.69
CA THR A 131 15.65 1.81 20.71
C THR A 131 15.34 3.18 20.10
N ALA A 132 16.24 3.71 19.25
CA ALA A 132 16.05 5.00 18.60
C ALA A 132 14.90 4.99 17.57
N VAL A 133 14.73 3.90 16.82
CA VAL A 133 13.62 3.75 15.88
C VAL A 133 12.28 3.73 16.61
N ARG A 134 12.15 2.98 17.71
CA ARG A 134 10.91 2.94 18.51
C ARG A 134 10.58 4.29 19.11
N ASP A 135 11.57 5.01 19.63
CA ASP A 135 11.36 6.36 20.17
C ASP A 135 10.96 7.34 19.05
N PHE A 136 11.61 7.27 17.88
CA PHE A 136 11.24 8.06 16.72
C PHE A 136 9.81 7.79 16.26
N GLN A 137 9.45 6.51 16.11
CA GLN A 137 8.09 6.10 15.78
C GLN A 137 7.08 6.63 16.79
N THR A 138 7.36 6.49 18.09
CA THR A 138 6.52 7.03 19.16
C THR A 138 6.31 8.54 19.02
N LYS A 139 7.40 9.30 18.83
CA LYS A 139 7.36 10.77 18.65
C LYS A 139 6.69 11.23 17.36
N ARG A 140 6.51 10.31 16.40
CA ARG A 140 5.80 10.54 15.13
C ARG A 140 4.42 9.90 15.10
N GLU A 141 3.95 9.37 16.24
CA GLU A 141 2.66 8.70 16.39
C GLU A 141 2.47 7.53 15.41
N LEU A 142 3.58 6.86 15.08
CA LEU A 142 3.63 5.62 14.32
C LEU A 142 3.56 4.43 15.28
N GLY A 143 3.26 3.24 14.76
CA GLY A 143 3.44 2.00 15.51
C GLY A 143 4.91 1.85 15.93
N ALA A 144 5.19 1.82 17.23
CA ALA A 144 6.55 1.73 17.79
C ALA A 144 7.09 0.28 17.76
N ASP A 145 7.03 -0.35 16.59
CA ASP A 145 7.35 -1.76 16.35
C ASP A 145 8.85 -2.04 16.16
N GLY A 146 9.68 -1.00 16.02
CA GLY A 146 11.13 -1.12 15.78
C GLY A 146 11.48 -1.48 14.33
N ILE A 147 10.49 -1.47 13.42
CA ILE A 147 10.66 -1.80 12.01
C ILE A 147 10.60 -0.51 11.18
N VAL A 148 11.65 -0.26 10.42
CA VAL A 148 11.66 0.85 9.46
C VAL A 148 11.07 0.39 8.14
N GLY A 149 9.74 0.38 8.07
CA GLY A 149 8.95 0.17 6.86
C GLY A 149 8.58 1.48 6.17
N LEU A 150 7.66 1.41 5.19
CA LEU A 150 7.25 2.56 4.34
C LEU A 150 6.92 3.84 5.11
N ASN A 151 6.14 3.75 6.19
CA ASN A 151 5.78 4.92 7.00
C ASN A 151 6.97 5.52 7.75
N THR A 152 7.78 4.67 8.37
CA THR A 152 8.96 5.14 9.10
C THR A 152 9.95 5.77 8.12
N TRP A 153 10.13 5.20 6.93
CA TRP A 153 10.93 5.81 5.86
C TRP A 153 10.39 7.16 5.41
N HIS A 154 9.09 7.25 5.13
CA HIS A 154 8.45 8.50 4.73
C HIS A 154 8.63 9.59 5.79
N ALA A 155 8.40 9.25 7.06
CA ALA A 155 8.59 10.15 8.19
C ALA A 155 10.06 10.53 8.41
N LEU A 156 11.02 9.62 8.16
CA LEU A 156 12.45 9.91 8.25
C LEU A 156 12.89 10.88 7.15
N VAL A 157 12.44 10.67 5.91
CA VAL A 157 12.91 11.42 4.73
C VAL A 157 12.29 12.81 4.61
N ASN A 158 10.98 12.98 4.80
CA ASN A 158 10.29 14.25 4.56
C ASN A 158 10.13 15.12 5.82
N GLY A 159 11.08 15.06 6.77
CA GLY A 159 10.93 15.54 8.15
C GLY A 159 9.96 16.72 8.37
N SER A 160 8.94 16.51 9.21
CA SER A 160 7.93 17.51 9.61
C SER A 160 7.08 18.08 8.47
N GLY A 161 6.50 17.22 7.65
CA GLY A 161 5.10 17.45 7.29
C GLY A 161 4.26 17.18 8.54
N THR A 162 3.59 18.20 9.09
CA THR A 162 2.30 17.94 9.75
C THR A 162 1.58 16.94 8.85
N VAL A 163 1.25 15.77 9.38
CA VAL A 163 0.25 14.90 8.76
C VAL A 163 -0.94 15.82 8.56
N GLY A 164 -1.10 16.32 7.33
CA GLY A 164 -2.31 17.01 6.94
C GLY A 164 -3.40 16.05 7.35
N THR A 165 -4.23 16.48 8.31
CA THR A 165 -5.40 15.77 8.77
C THR A 165 -6.14 15.22 7.54
N GLY A 166 -5.91 13.95 7.27
CA GLY A 166 -6.08 13.35 5.95
C GLY A 166 -5.84 11.87 6.06
N THR A 167 -6.82 11.20 6.64
CA THR A 167 -6.97 9.77 6.92
C THR A 167 -6.56 8.87 5.71
N GLY A 168 -5.27 8.60 5.52
CA GLY A 168 -4.75 7.65 4.53
C GLY A 168 -3.55 6.88 5.09
N GLY A 169 -3.77 5.65 5.57
CA GLY A 169 -2.77 4.85 6.29
C GLY A 169 -1.72 4.15 5.40
N THR A 170 -0.68 3.56 6.00
CA THR A 170 0.10 2.48 5.35
C THR A 170 -0.77 1.29 5.05
N THR A 171 -0.27 0.33 4.24
CA THR A 171 -0.85 -1.01 4.21
C THR A 171 -1.03 -1.60 5.62
N ALA A 172 -0.07 -1.38 6.52
CA ALA A 172 -0.18 -1.77 7.93
C ALA A 172 -1.31 -1.03 8.67
N THR A 173 -1.36 0.30 8.62
CA THR A 173 -2.45 1.08 9.25
C THR A 173 -3.81 0.79 8.64
N LEU A 174 -3.90 0.63 7.31
CA LEU A 174 -5.12 0.24 6.60
C LEU A 174 -5.55 -1.16 7.02
N ALA A 175 -4.62 -2.10 7.18
CA ALA A 175 -4.91 -3.42 7.72
C ALA A 175 -5.40 -3.36 9.17
N SER A 176 -4.81 -2.51 10.03
CA SER A 176 -5.32 -2.26 11.38
C SER A 176 -6.73 -1.66 11.36
N GLN A 177 -6.98 -0.69 10.47
CA GLN A 177 -8.31 -0.12 10.27
C GLN A 177 -9.31 -1.19 9.84
N ILE A 178 -8.96 -2.03 8.86
CA ILE A 178 -9.76 -3.16 8.39
C ILE A 178 -10.04 -4.14 9.54
N LEU A 179 -9.04 -4.49 10.35
CA LEU A 179 -9.18 -5.38 11.49
C LEU A 179 -10.16 -4.85 12.55
N SER A 180 -10.22 -3.53 12.71
CA SER A 180 -11.09 -2.83 13.65
C SER A 180 -12.45 -2.41 13.07
N ASN A 181 -12.65 -2.56 11.75
CA ASN A 181 -13.82 -2.05 11.07
C ASN A 181 -15.02 -3.00 11.27
N GLY A 182 -16.03 -2.54 12.02
CA GLY A 182 -17.24 -3.33 12.31
C GLY A 182 -18.11 -3.67 11.09
N ARG A 183 -17.82 -3.12 9.90
CA ARG A 183 -18.49 -3.48 8.64
C ARG A 183 -17.73 -4.51 7.81
N ILE A 184 -16.51 -4.86 8.21
CA ILE A 184 -15.68 -5.85 7.52
C ILE A 184 -15.51 -7.06 8.44
N THR A 185 -16.05 -8.19 8.03
CA THR A 185 -15.78 -9.47 8.68
C THR A 185 -14.78 -10.25 7.85
N LEU A 186 -13.67 -10.68 8.46
CA LEU A 186 -12.62 -11.44 7.81
C LEU A 186 -12.76 -12.92 8.18
N GLY A 187 -12.83 -13.80 7.17
CA GLY A 187 -12.80 -15.24 7.38
C GLY A 187 -11.55 -15.69 8.14
N THR A 188 -11.73 -16.61 9.08
CA THR A 188 -10.65 -17.21 9.89
C THR A 188 -10.20 -18.57 9.36
N SER A 189 -10.90 -19.10 8.36
CA SER A 189 -10.60 -20.35 7.67
C SER A 189 -10.30 -20.10 6.20
N SER A 190 -9.64 -21.06 5.57
CA SER A 190 -9.48 -21.16 4.12
C SER A 190 -9.71 -22.62 3.73
N ASP A 191 -10.16 -22.83 2.50
CA ASP A 191 -10.17 -24.12 1.79
C ASP A 191 -8.76 -24.66 1.46
N THR A 192 -7.74 -23.86 1.75
CA THR A 192 -6.31 -24.17 1.56
C THR A 192 -5.52 -24.08 2.86
N THR A 193 -4.32 -24.68 2.88
CA THR A 193 -3.48 -24.67 4.09
C THR A 193 -2.72 -23.36 4.21
N GLY A 194 -2.98 -22.61 5.29
CA GLY A 194 -2.38 -21.29 5.54
C GLY A 194 -3.03 -20.18 4.71
N GLY A 195 -2.92 -18.93 5.17
CA GLY A 195 -3.38 -17.76 4.39
C GLY A 195 -4.89 -17.47 4.46
N ASN A 196 -5.50 -17.52 5.64
CA ASN A 196 -6.87 -17.02 5.81
C ASN A 196 -6.91 -15.46 5.82
N PRO A 197 -8.03 -14.84 5.41
CA PRO A 197 -8.18 -13.38 5.36
C PRO A 197 -7.79 -12.64 6.66
N LYS A 198 -8.22 -13.16 7.82
CA LYS A 198 -7.91 -12.54 9.12
C LYS A 198 -6.41 -12.51 9.38
N GLN A 199 -5.71 -13.62 9.18
CA GLN A 199 -4.27 -13.70 9.39
C GLN A 199 -3.50 -12.85 8.36
N ASN A 200 -3.93 -12.80 7.10
CA ASN A 200 -3.33 -11.91 6.11
C ASN A 200 -3.38 -10.43 6.56
N MET A 201 -4.48 -9.98 7.16
CA MET A 201 -4.57 -8.64 7.72
C MET A 201 -3.71 -8.46 8.97
N VAL A 202 -3.64 -9.46 9.86
CA VAL A 202 -2.74 -9.41 11.04
C VAL A 202 -1.28 -9.29 10.60
N ASP A 203 -0.82 -10.15 9.68
CA ASP A 203 0.55 -10.11 9.14
C ASP A 203 0.85 -8.76 8.50
N THR A 204 -0.07 -8.25 7.66
CA THR A 204 0.06 -6.94 7.02
C THR A 204 0.11 -5.81 8.04
N SER A 205 -0.73 -5.85 9.09
CA SER A 205 -0.74 -4.85 10.16
C SER A 205 0.56 -4.81 10.96
N ASN A 206 1.28 -5.93 11.01
CA ASN A 206 2.61 -6.03 11.62
C ASN A 206 3.76 -5.74 10.62
N GLY A 207 3.43 -5.27 9.41
CA GLY A 207 4.42 -4.99 8.36
C GLY A 207 5.07 -6.25 7.76
N LEU A 208 4.47 -7.43 7.95
CA LEU A 208 4.99 -8.70 7.47
C LEU A 208 4.37 -9.09 6.11
N PRO A 209 5.13 -9.79 5.25
CA PRO A 209 4.55 -10.47 4.09
C PRO A 209 3.48 -11.48 4.51
N VAL A 210 2.40 -11.56 3.74
CA VAL A 210 1.30 -12.48 4.02
C VAL A 210 1.57 -13.83 3.37
N LYS A 211 1.26 -14.91 4.09
CA LYS A 211 1.34 -16.27 3.55
C LYS A 211 0.27 -16.48 2.47
N ARG A 212 0.69 -16.99 1.31
CA ARG A 212 -0.23 -17.43 0.27
C ARG A 212 -0.87 -18.76 0.67
N GLY A 213 -2.19 -18.84 0.59
CA GLY A 213 -2.89 -20.12 0.72
C GLY A 213 -2.61 -21.01 -0.48
N CYS A 214 -2.48 -22.30 -0.23
CA CYS A 214 -2.16 -23.27 -1.27
C CYS A 214 -2.86 -24.61 -1.04
N ALA A 215 -3.25 -25.26 -2.13
CA ALA A 215 -3.34 -26.71 -2.17
C ALA A 215 -1.93 -27.28 -2.41
N THR A 216 -1.66 -28.55 -2.07
CA THR A 216 -0.35 -29.26 -2.14
C THR A 216 0.38 -29.16 -3.50
N ASN A 217 0.78 -27.97 -3.90
CA ASN A 217 1.29 -27.58 -5.20
C ASN A 217 2.46 -26.59 -5.04
N ALA A 218 3.08 -26.20 -6.15
CA ALA A 218 4.28 -25.35 -6.16
C ALA A 218 4.09 -23.95 -5.53
N ASN A 219 2.86 -23.51 -5.27
CA ASN A 219 2.60 -22.24 -4.60
C ASN A 219 2.65 -22.34 -3.07
N CYS A 220 2.81 -23.55 -2.51
CA CYS A 220 2.86 -23.73 -1.06
C CYS A 220 4.09 -23.12 -0.41
N GLY A 221 3.86 -22.30 0.62
CA GLY A 221 4.91 -21.65 1.40
C GLY A 221 5.38 -20.31 0.84
N LEU A 222 4.85 -19.86 -0.30
CA LEU A 222 5.14 -18.54 -0.84
C LEU A 222 4.46 -17.43 -0.04
N THR A 223 5.04 -16.24 -0.07
CA THR A 223 4.49 -15.03 0.54
C THR A 223 4.27 -13.94 -0.50
N THR A 224 3.38 -13.00 -0.20
CA THR A 224 3.17 -11.79 -1.01
C THR A 224 2.94 -10.58 -0.10
N THR A 225 2.95 -9.37 -0.66
CA THR A 225 2.63 -8.14 0.08
C THR A 225 1.32 -7.59 -0.44
N LEU A 226 0.36 -7.36 0.47
CA LEU A 226 -0.92 -6.74 0.13
C LEU A 226 -0.71 -5.30 -0.33
N LYS A 227 -1.36 -4.93 -1.43
CA LYS A 227 -1.21 -3.63 -2.06
C LYS A 227 -2.13 -2.61 -1.41
N ARG A 228 -1.63 -1.38 -1.27
CA ARG A 228 -2.38 -0.26 -0.69
C ARG A 228 -3.69 0.00 -1.44
N SER A 229 -3.66 -0.01 -2.77
CA SER A 229 -4.84 0.22 -3.62
C SER A 229 -5.99 -0.72 -3.25
N MET A 230 -5.70 -2.01 -3.07
CA MET A 230 -6.66 -3.01 -2.65
C MET A 230 -7.18 -2.79 -1.21
N LEU A 231 -6.31 -2.43 -0.26
CA LEU A 231 -6.72 -2.19 1.14
C LEU A 231 -7.58 -0.94 1.30
N GLU A 232 -7.23 0.15 0.59
CA GLU A 232 -8.07 1.35 0.51
C GLU A 232 -9.40 1.04 -0.17
N GLY A 233 -9.36 0.24 -1.24
CA GLY A 233 -10.54 -0.28 -1.91
C GLY A 233 -11.46 -1.01 -0.95
N MET A 234 -10.94 -1.92 -0.13
CA MET A 234 -11.71 -2.66 0.87
C MET A 234 -12.43 -1.74 1.87
N LEU A 235 -11.74 -0.72 2.38
CA LEU A 235 -12.34 0.27 3.28
C LEU A 235 -13.41 1.12 2.57
N LYS A 236 -13.19 1.50 1.31
CA LYS A 236 -14.17 2.23 0.49
C LYS A 236 -15.42 1.38 0.22
N VAL A 237 -15.26 0.10 -0.10
CA VAL A 237 -16.37 -0.84 -0.25
C VAL A 237 -17.20 -0.90 1.05
N ALA A 238 -16.53 -1.01 2.19
CA ALA A 238 -17.18 -1.05 3.51
C ALA A 238 -17.94 0.25 3.90
N ASN A 239 -17.73 1.36 3.19
CA ASN A 239 -18.55 2.57 3.36
C ASN A 239 -19.93 2.45 2.71
N THR A 240 -20.13 1.48 1.81
CA THR A 240 -21.35 1.29 1.03
C THR A 240 -22.16 0.06 1.46
N GLY A 241 -21.57 -0.83 2.28
CA GLY A 241 -22.22 -2.02 2.79
C GLY A 241 -21.37 -2.79 3.80
N THR A 242 -21.94 -3.82 4.43
CA THR A 242 -21.19 -4.78 5.23
C THR A 242 -20.73 -5.95 4.36
N ILE A 243 -19.48 -6.38 4.57
CA ILE A 243 -18.83 -7.40 3.74
C ILE A 243 -18.24 -8.51 4.61
N TYR A 244 -18.41 -9.75 4.15
CA TYR A 244 -17.65 -10.90 4.65
C TYR A 244 -16.62 -11.33 3.60
N ILE A 245 -15.35 -11.28 3.97
CA ILE A 245 -14.23 -11.61 3.10
C ILE A 245 -13.89 -13.09 3.24
N THR A 246 -13.96 -13.83 2.13
CA THR A 246 -13.66 -15.27 2.06
C THR A 246 -12.22 -15.56 1.67
N SER A 247 -11.59 -14.70 0.86
CA SER A 247 -10.20 -14.86 0.42
C SER A 247 -9.50 -13.52 0.20
N ILE A 248 -8.17 -13.50 0.35
CA ILE A 248 -7.28 -12.37 0.03
C ILE A 248 -6.03 -12.87 -0.68
N ALA A 249 -5.07 -13.46 0.04
CA ALA A 249 -3.93 -14.14 -0.57
C ALA A 249 -4.09 -15.67 -0.47
N GLY A 250 -5.31 -16.17 -0.26
CA GLY A 250 -5.62 -17.60 -0.04
C GLY A 250 -6.33 -18.24 -1.23
N GLY A 251 -6.63 -19.55 -1.13
CA GLY A 251 -7.46 -20.25 -2.11
C GLY A 251 -6.71 -20.95 -3.24
N LYS A 252 -7.43 -21.75 -4.02
CA LYS A 252 -6.89 -22.46 -5.19
C LYS A 252 -6.98 -21.58 -6.44
N HIS A 253 -5.95 -20.80 -6.72
CA HIS A 253 -5.87 -19.95 -7.93
C HIS A 253 -4.76 -20.36 -8.89
N SER A 254 -4.86 -19.87 -10.13
CA SER A 254 -3.80 -19.97 -11.15
C SER A 254 -2.55 -19.17 -10.73
N ALA A 255 -1.39 -19.49 -11.29
CA ALA A 255 -0.11 -18.91 -10.87
C ALA A 255 -0.05 -17.37 -10.98
N ASN A 256 -0.81 -16.79 -11.93
CA ASN A 256 -0.80 -15.35 -12.23
C ASN A 256 -2.02 -14.61 -11.65
N SER A 257 -2.71 -15.19 -10.67
CA SER A 257 -3.89 -14.57 -10.06
C SER A 257 -3.56 -13.33 -9.23
N ASP A 258 -4.42 -12.32 -9.29
CA ASP A 258 -4.31 -11.08 -8.50
C ASP A 258 -4.30 -11.31 -6.98
N HIS A 259 -4.91 -12.40 -6.50
CA HIS A 259 -4.79 -12.82 -5.11
C HIS A 259 -3.32 -13.06 -4.71
N TYR A 260 -2.56 -13.70 -5.60
CA TYR A 260 -1.15 -14.01 -5.37
C TYR A 260 -0.24 -12.79 -5.54
N ALA A 261 -0.69 -11.77 -6.26
CA ALA A 261 -0.04 -10.46 -6.36
C ALA A 261 -0.40 -9.51 -5.19
N GLY A 262 -1.33 -9.90 -4.31
CA GLY A 262 -1.80 -9.08 -3.20
C GLY A 262 -2.73 -7.95 -3.64
N LEU A 263 -3.37 -8.09 -4.79
CA LEU A 263 -4.19 -7.08 -5.46
C LEU A 263 -5.70 -7.35 -5.36
N ALA A 264 -6.11 -8.52 -4.87
CA ALA A 264 -7.51 -8.92 -4.86
C ALA A 264 -8.02 -9.49 -3.52
N PHE A 265 -9.34 -9.45 -3.36
CA PHE A 265 -10.07 -10.17 -2.31
C PHE A 265 -11.43 -10.65 -2.82
N ASP A 266 -11.97 -11.67 -2.15
CA ASP A 266 -13.29 -12.24 -2.45
C ASP A 266 -14.31 -11.90 -1.37
N ILE A 267 -15.49 -11.45 -1.79
CA ILE A 267 -16.66 -11.23 -0.93
C ILE A 267 -17.58 -12.45 -1.02
N GLY A 268 -17.88 -13.07 0.12
CA GLY A 268 -18.83 -14.19 0.21
C GLY A 268 -20.21 -13.81 0.78
N ILE A 269 -20.32 -12.67 1.46
CA ILE A 269 -21.60 -12.13 1.97
C ILE A 269 -21.59 -10.62 1.78
N TRP A 270 -22.70 -10.09 1.24
CA TRP A 270 -22.93 -8.66 1.04
C TRP A 270 -24.19 -8.22 1.77
N ASN A 271 -24.09 -7.28 2.71
CA ASN A 271 -25.22 -6.78 3.51
C ASN A 271 -26.06 -7.91 4.13
N GLY A 272 -25.39 -8.94 4.66
CA GLY A 272 -26.02 -10.11 5.26
C GLY A 272 -26.59 -11.14 4.26
N THR A 273 -26.56 -10.85 2.95
CA THR A 273 -27.01 -11.79 1.91
C THR A 273 -25.85 -12.67 1.45
N SER A 274 -26.03 -13.99 1.56
CA SER A 274 -25.04 -14.96 1.07
C SER A 274 -24.87 -14.86 -0.44
N LEU A 275 -23.62 -14.93 -0.90
CA LEU A 275 -23.27 -15.01 -2.31
C LEU A 275 -23.02 -16.46 -2.77
N SER A 276 -23.32 -17.46 -1.95
CA SER A 276 -23.12 -18.88 -2.28
C SER A 276 -23.85 -19.37 -3.55
N SER A 277 -24.82 -18.60 -4.05
CA SER A 277 -25.51 -18.85 -5.32
C SER A 277 -25.93 -17.52 -5.97
N PRO A 278 -25.96 -17.44 -7.32
CA PRO A 278 -26.24 -16.19 -8.05
C PRO A 278 -27.53 -15.51 -7.59
N ASN A 279 -27.42 -14.23 -7.23
CA ASN A 279 -28.54 -13.39 -6.81
C ASN A 279 -28.17 -11.90 -7.00
N SER A 280 -29.13 -11.01 -6.79
CA SER A 280 -28.95 -9.56 -7.00
C SER A 280 -27.82 -8.93 -6.16
N ALA A 281 -27.44 -9.52 -5.01
CA ALA A 281 -26.35 -9.03 -4.19
C ALA A 281 -24.96 -9.22 -4.84
N HIS A 282 -24.82 -10.14 -5.82
CA HIS A 282 -23.59 -10.28 -6.60
C HIS A 282 -23.28 -8.99 -7.37
N THR A 283 -24.26 -8.53 -8.15
CA THR A 283 -24.11 -7.30 -8.94
C THR A 283 -23.95 -6.08 -8.05
N ALA A 284 -24.65 -6.02 -6.91
CA ALA A 284 -24.48 -4.93 -5.94
C ALA A 284 -23.06 -4.87 -5.36
N ALA A 285 -22.52 -6.01 -4.91
CA ALA A 285 -21.17 -6.09 -4.36
C ALA A 285 -20.10 -5.78 -5.41
N ARG A 286 -20.25 -6.30 -6.63
CA ARG A 286 -19.34 -5.99 -7.76
C ARG A 286 -19.33 -4.51 -8.09
N ASN A 287 -20.52 -3.89 -8.19
CA ASN A 287 -20.63 -2.47 -8.47
C ASN A 287 -20.00 -1.62 -7.36
N ALA A 288 -20.10 -2.05 -6.10
CA ALA A 288 -19.44 -1.39 -4.98
C ALA A 288 -17.90 -1.47 -5.09
N CYS A 289 -17.34 -2.60 -5.51
CA CYS A 289 -15.89 -2.71 -5.77
C CYS A 289 -15.44 -1.78 -6.90
N ILE A 290 -16.18 -1.73 -8.01
CA ILE A 290 -15.86 -0.84 -9.13
C ILE A 290 -15.96 0.63 -8.70
N ALA A 291 -16.99 0.99 -7.95
CA ALA A 291 -17.14 2.35 -7.39
C ALA A 291 -16.02 2.69 -6.40
N ALA A 292 -15.43 1.68 -5.74
CA ALA A 292 -14.25 1.81 -4.88
C ALA A 292 -12.92 1.81 -5.65
N GLY A 293 -12.95 1.75 -6.99
CA GLY A 293 -11.80 1.88 -7.88
C GLY A 293 -11.16 0.56 -8.32
N SER A 294 -11.84 -0.57 -8.16
CA SER A 294 -11.35 -1.86 -8.68
C SER A 294 -11.37 -1.85 -10.22
N ASP A 295 -10.48 -2.61 -10.85
CA ASP A 295 -10.41 -2.73 -12.31
C ASP A 295 -11.65 -3.52 -12.79
N PRO A 296 -12.55 -2.92 -13.60
CA PRO A 296 -13.76 -3.61 -14.07
C PRO A 296 -13.47 -4.86 -14.91
N SER A 297 -12.29 -4.96 -15.53
CA SER A 297 -11.85 -6.10 -16.34
C SER A 297 -11.31 -7.26 -15.52
N GLN A 298 -10.94 -7.01 -14.26
CA GLN A 298 -10.48 -8.02 -13.28
C GLN A 298 -11.45 -8.16 -12.09
N THR A 299 -12.60 -7.48 -12.11
CA THR A 299 -13.63 -7.59 -11.05
C THR A 299 -14.79 -8.42 -11.58
N PHE A 300 -14.99 -9.60 -10.99
CA PHE A 300 -15.91 -10.62 -11.50
C PHE A 300 -17.03 -10.93 -10.51
N ASP A 301 -18.21 -11.24 -11.06
CA ASP A 301 -19.34 -11.81 -10.31
C ASP A 301 -19.96 -12.97 -11.10
N ALA A 302 -21.06 -13.54 -10.58
CA ALA A 302 -21.75 -14.66 -11.20
C ALA A 302 -22.28 -14.39 -12.62
N TYR A 303 -22.37 -13.12 -13.06
CA TYR A 303 -22.94 -12.71 -14.34
C TYR A 303 -21.90 -12.09 -15.28
N HIS A 304 -20.76 -11.65 -14.73
CA HIS A 304 -19.67 -10.97 -15.43
C HIS A 304 -18.37 -11.76 -15.27
N ASP A 305 -18.40 -13.03 -15.63
CA ASP A 305 -17.25 -13.94 -15.56
C ASP A 305 -17.23 -14.82 -16.82
N PRO A 306 -16.46 -14.44 -17.86
CA PRO A 306 -16.43 -15.17 -19.13
C PRO A 306 -15.78 -16.55 -19.00
N THR A 307 -14.97 -16.79 -17.96
CA THR A 307 -14.26 -18.04 -17.72
C THR A 307 -15.00 -19.00 -16.80
N GLY A 308 -15.95 -18.50 -16.03
CA GLY A 308 -16.58 -19.23 -14.94
C GLY A 308 -15.66 -19.38 -13.72
N GLY A 309 -16.25 -19.56 -12.54
CA GLY A 309 -15.51 -19.69 -11.27
C GLY A 309 -16.06 -18.81 -10.15
N HIS A 310 -16.78 -17.73 -10.48
CA HIS A 310 -17.25 -16.72 -9.53
C HIS A 310 -18.77 -16.81 -9.24
N LYS A 311 -19.35 -18.02 -9.28
CA LYS A 311 -20.80 -18.21 -9.05
C LYS A 311 -21.21 -18.12 -7.57
N ASN A 312 -20.25 -18.25 -6.67
CA ASN A 312 -20.45 -18.37 -5.23
C ASN A 312 -19.80 -17.23 -4.42
N HIS A 313 -19.24 -16.22 -5.09
CA HIS A 313 -18.58 -15.06 -4.49
C HIS A 313 -18.46 -13.93 -5.52
N VAL A 314 -18.02 -12.76 -5.07
CA VAL A 314 -17.59 -11.65 -5.94
C VAL A 314 -16.10 -11.43 -5.75
N HIS A 315 -15.36 -11.42 -6.84
CA HIS A 315 -13.92 -11.19 -6.87
C HIS A 315 -13.65 -9.72 -7.20
N CYS A 316 -12.87 -9.05 -6.36
CA CYS A 316 -12.53 -7.64 -6.51
C CYS A 316 -11.01 -7.46 -6.59
N ALA A 317 -10.53 -6.87 -7.69
CA ALA A 317 -9.10 -6.70 -7.96
C ALA A 317 -8.75 -5.25 -8.34
N TRP A 318 -7.60 -4.76 -7.85
CA TRP A 318 -7.04 -3.44 -8.15
C TRP A 318 -5.75 -3.59 -8.95
N ASN A 319 -5.27 -2.48 -9.51
CA ASN A 319 -3.93 -2.36 -10.12
C ASN A 319 -2.91 -1.75 -9.14
#